data_AF-A0A950QLR1-F1
#
_entry.id   AF-A0A950QLR1-F1
#
_cell.length_a   1.000
_cell.length_b   1.000
_cell.length_c   1.000
_cell.angle_alpha   90.00
_cell.angle_beta   90.00
_cell.angle_gamma   90.00
#
_symmetry.space_group_name_H-M   'P 1'
#
loop_
_entity.id
_entity.type
_entity.pdbx_description
1 polymer ?
#
loop_
_entity_poly.entity_id
_entity_poly.type
_entity_poly.pdbx_seq_one_letter_code
_entity_poly.pdbx_strand_id
1 'polypeptide(L)'
;MKHTAALVAALLTYESVAAPLAQSAVITQPAGLQSHVSSQLSQPEINASGNSDASAFIAPFKIPASVGTTVEIHAPVSAGRMVYHLQDVHNQIPAQTNLAEMVNRLQAYAAEQHRTLVVAVEGAAGVVPTDELAAHPSLSDKEAVGAGLLRSGFLLGEEYSALVHNPGQIKIVGVENPKLYNANLQAREASKESRERILLTVREIKSQLNKLKEHNFNNLLNTLEKNRIAVEEGRMTMSDYLTFLSQSNPALVKKYPMVSRMVSLAEKEKAVDFAQVEKEGRLLVEEIIHRKSDAEVQKMMKDAVALREGRLSPLKYYTELVSQAEKIYPALEAYVVYLRESEQVNPDQLFAETQDLETEMAKDLVRHPLAYDLYRDIRWIERQEKFFSLNMIPQEWELQKDVDVNEIYRHHTEIRAFVAEQVGDLGYSFSTPPFSLNDLKVAVHGARDFYKAAETRDAVMAQNLDKILKKYAREQAVVAFVAGGFHTPGLMRELRTRGLAYQVIRPQLETQVQLSQKIDYPAFGGAEPLALNERANTDFLRPVAPLASAQSAQAVGYAEHELQTAGADHRQFRPVNRVAPFF
;
A
#
# COMPACT_ATOMS: atom_id res chain seq x y z
N MET A 1 -1.31 1.52 -44.61
CA MET A 1 -0.41 1.84 -43.48
C MET A 1 -0.96 2.96 -42.61
N LYS A 2 -1.20 4.17 -43.13
CA LYS A 2 -1.79 5.30 -42.37
C LYS A 2 -3.12 4.98 -41.66
N HIS A 3 -4.07 4.28 -42.30
CA HIS A 3 -5.33 3.88 -41.64
C HIS A 3 -5.17 2.85 -40.52
N THR A 4 -4.28 1.85 -40.69
CA THR A 4 -4.01 0.85 -39.65
C THR A 4 -3.27 1.46 -38.46
N ALA A 5 -2.31 2.35 -38.75
CA ALA A 5 -1.63 3.18 -37.76
C ALA A 5 -2.60 4.10 -37.01
N ALA A 6 -3.59 4.66 -37.70
CA ALA A 6 -4.63 5.51 -37.11
C ALA A 6 -5.55 4.75 -36.16
N LEU A 7 -6.01 3.57 -36.57
CA LEU A 7 -6.84 2.73 -35.70
C LEU A 7 -6.09 2.35 -34.43
N VAL A 8 -4.81 1.97 -34.56
CA VAL A 8 -3.96 1.59 -33.42
C VAL A 8 -3.67 2.80 -32.52
N ALA A 9 -3.28 3.95 -33.07
CA ALA A 9 -3.06 5.15 -32.27
C ALA A 9 -4.33 5.58 -31.51
N ALA A 10 -5.49 5.57 -32.19
CA ALA A 10 -6.79 5.90 -31.57
C ALA A 10 -7.20 4.89 -30.48
N LEU A 11 -6.96 3.60 -30.69
CA LEU A 11 -7.18 2.55 -29.68
C LEU A 11 -6.21 2.66 -28.49
N LEU A 12 -4.96 3.08 -28.73
CA LEU A 12 -3.97 3.25 -27.66
C LEU A 12 -4.25 4.50 -26.82
N THR A 13 -4.76 5.58 -27.42
CA THR A 13 -5.24 6.77 -26.70
C THR A 13 -6.52 6.52 -25.92
N TYR A 14 -7.34 5.59 -26.38
CA TYR A 14 -8.57 5.17 -25.71
C TYR A 14 -8.27 4.50 -24.36
N GLU A 15 -7.27 3.61 -24.31
CA GLU A 15 -6.86 2.94 -23.05
C GLU A 15 -6.09 3.83 -22.06
N SER A 16 -5.73 5.06 -22.45
CA SER A 16 -4.86 5.94 -21.65
C SER A 16 -5.58 7.10 -20.97
N VAL A 17 -6.87 7.29 -21.22
CA VAL A 17 -7.66 8.26 -20.46
C VAL A 17 -7.66 7.81 -19.00
N ALA A 18 -7.04 8.61 -18.14
CA ALA A 18 -6.84 8.29 -16.73
C ALA A 18 -8.20 8.00 -16.05
N ALA A 19 -8.24 6.94 -15.24
CA ALA A 19 -9.31 6.74 -14.28
C ALA A 19 -9.36 7.94 -13.30
N PRO A 20 -10.52 8.22 -12.67
CA PRO A 20 -10.66 9.30 -11.70
C PRO A 20 -9.58 9.21 -10.61
N LEU A 21 -8.70 10.21 -10.53
CA LEU A 21 -7.61 10.33 -9.57
C LEU A 21 -8.11 10.72 -8.18
N ALA A 22 -9.16 11.54 -8.09
CA ALA A 22 -9.63 12.09 -6.80
C ALA A 22 -10.27 11.01 -5.91
N GLN A 23 -10.74 9.89 -6.46
CA GLN A 23 -11.33 8.81 -5.65
C GLN A 23 -10.29 7.92 -4.94
N SER A 24 -9.00 8.13 -5.21
CA SER A 24 -7.90 7.39 -4.56
C SER A 24 -7.57 8.07 -3.21
N ALA A 25 -7.62 7.34 -2.09
CA ALA A 25 -7.52 7.87 -0.73
C ALA A 25 -6.17 8.54 -0.38
N VAL A 26 -5.99 9.82 -0.72
CA VAL A 26 -4.73 10.57 -0.61
C VAL A 26 -4.05 10.65 0.78
N ILE A 27 -4.69 10.31 1.90
CA ILE A 27 -3.98 10.31 3.22
C ILE A 27 -3.22 9.01 3.52
N THR A 28 -3.40 7.94 2.73
CA THR A 28 -2.52 6.77 2.75
C THR A 28 -1.84 6.53 1.39
N GLN A 29 -1.97 7.50 0.46
CA GLN A 29 -1.74 7.26 -0.96
C GLN A 29 -1.20 8.49 -1.71
N PRO A 30 -0.01 8.41 -2.32
CA PRO A 30 0.17 9.07 -3.61
C PRO A 30 -0.66 8.27 -4.62
N ALA A 31 -1.72 8.87 -5.16
CA ALA A 31 -2.14 8.61 -6.52
C ALA A 31 -1.79 9.89 -7.28
N GLY A 32 -0.55 9.96 -7.72
CA GLY A 32 -0.07 10.97 -8.63
C GLY A 32 0.95 10.30 -9.53
N LEU A 33 0.69 10.26 -10.83
CA LEU A 33 1.73 10.04 -11.82
C LEU A 33 2.71 11.23 -11.74
N GLN A 34 3.55 11.27 -10.70
CA GLN A 34 4.66 12.20 -10.63
C GLN A 34 5.78 11.67 -11.52
N SER A 35 5.73 12.04 -12.80
CA SER A 35 6.89 11.94 -13.67
C SER A 35 7.79 13.17 -13.44
N HIS A 36 8.67 13.12 -12.44
CA HIS A 36 9.76 14.11 -12.37
C HIS A 36 10.84 13.75 -13.39
N VAL A 37 10.67 14.21 -14.63
CA VAL A 37 11.80 14.37 -15.56
C VAL A 37 12.49 15.67 -15.18
N SER A 38 13.64 15.58 -14.50
CA SER A 38 14.44 16.75 -14.13
C SER A 38 14.91 17.47 -15.40
N SER A 39 14.35 18.65 -15.70
CA SER A 39 14.75 19.50 -16.81
C SER A 39 15.91 20.41 -16.40
N GLN A 40 17.12 19.85 -16.32
CA GLN A 40 18.35 20.62 -16.43
C GLN A 40 19.21 20.02 -17.53
N LEU A 41 18.98 20.48 -18.76
CA LEU A 41 19.90 20.27 -19.87
C LEU A 41 20.11 21.61 -20.56
N SER A 42 21.14 22.31 -20.13
CA SER A 42 21.88 23.23 -21.00
C SER A 42 22.39 22.39 -22.17
N GLN A 43 21.97 22.72 -23.39
CA GLN A 43 22.38 22.00 -24.59
C GLN A 43 23.89 22.15 -24.82
N PRO A 44 24.63 21.06 -25.05
CA PRO A 44 25.80 21.09 -25.91
C PRO A 44 25.37 20.69 -27.33
N GLU A 45 25.76 21.50 -28.31
CA GLU A 45 25.66 21.19 -29.73
C GLU A 45 26.33 19.84 -30.03
N ILE A 46 25.57 18.87 -30.56
CA ILE A 46 26.12 17.61 -31.06
C ILE A 46 26.14 17.68 -32.59
N ASN A 47 27.35 17.84 -33.12
CA ASN A 47 27.68 17.63 -34.52
C ASN A 47 27.36 16.19 -34.94
N ALA A 48 26.75 16.07 -36.12
CA ALA A 48 26.40 14.81 -36.74
C ALA A 48 27.64 13.96 -37.07
N SER A 49 27.73 12.77 -36.48
CA SER A 49 28.15 11.50 -37.11
C SER A 49 28.43 10.44 -36.04
N GLY A 50 27.82 9.26 -36.16
CA GLY A 50 28.25 8.06 -35.44
C GLY A 50 27.18 7.32 -34.64
N ASN A 51 26.84 6.13 -35.14
CA ASN A 51 26.20 4.97 -34.50
C ASN A 51 24.85 5.10 -33.79
N SER A 52 23.89 4.42 -34.41
CA SER A 52 22.62 3.96 -33.87
C SER A 52 22.82 2.95 -32.73
N ASP A 53 22.87 3.43 -31.49
CA ASP A 53 22.41 2.65 -30.33
C ASP A 53 21.23 3.41 -29.72
N ALA A 54 20.05 3.16 -30.28
CA ALA A 54 18.80 3.60 -29.68
C ALA A 54 18.66 2.89 -28.32
N SER A 55 18.84 3.64 -27.23
CA SER A 55 18.65 3.16 -25.87
C SER A 55 17.35 2.36 -25.77
N ALA A 56 17.45 1.05 -25.53
CA ALA A 56 16.30 0.16 -25.43
C ALA A 56 15.44 0.58 -24.23
N PHE A 57 14.39 1.34 -24.53
CA PHE A 57 13.56 2.05 -23.58
C PHE A 57 12.75 1.07 -22.71
N ILE A 58 12.53 1.42 -21.45
CA ILE A 58 11.93 0.54 -20.44
C ILE A 58 10.46 0.92 -20.24
N ALA A 59 9.55 -0.04 -20.40
CA ALA A 59 8.12 0.15 -20.19
C ALA A 59 7.66 -0.18 -18.76
N PRO A 60 6.97 0.76 -18.08
CA PRO A 60 6.17 0.45 -16.91
C PRO A 60 5.10 -0.59 -17.23
N PHE A 61 4.78 -1.34 -16.20
CA PHE A 61 3.87 -2.47 -16.24
C PHE A 61 2.46 -2.01 -15.90
N LYS A 62 1.48 -2.47 -16.67
CA LYS A 62 0.07 -2.13 -16.46
C LYS A 62 -0.58 -3.08 -15.46
N ILE A 63 -1.34 -2.52 -14.54
CA ILE A 63 -2.14 -3.27 -13.57
C ILE A 63 -3.58 -2.73 -13.60
N PRO A 64 -4.60 -3.61 -13.60
CA PRO A 64 -6.00 -3.17 -13.49
C PRO A 64 -6.23 -2.37 -12.21
N ALA A 65 -7.01 -1.29 -12.30
CA ALA A 65 -7.33 -0.44 -11.15
C ALA A 65 -8.04 -1.21 -10.02
N SER A 66 -8.73 -2.32 -10.34
CA SER A 66 -9.36 -3.24 -9.38
C SER A 66 -8.38 -4.15 -8.63
N VAL A 67 -7.10 -4.17 -9.03
CA VAL A 67 -6.05 -4.97 -8.41
C VAL A 67 -5.05 -4.06 -7.71
N GLY A 68 -4.68 -2.94 -8.33
CA GLY A 68 -3.80 -1.97 -7.71
C GLY A 68 -3.63 -0.68 -8.50
N THR A 69 -2.90 0.23 -7.88
CA THR A 69 -2.67 1.58 -8.38
C THR A 69 -1.19 1.87 -8.46
N THR A 70 -0.75 2.47 -9.56
CA THR A 70 0.62 3.00 -9.66
C THR A 70 0.74 4.25 -8.79
N VAL A 71 1.68 4.20 -7.85
CA VAL A 71 1.97 5.27 -6.90
C VAL A 71 2.97 6.25 -7.49
N GLU A 72 4.01 5.74 -8.16
CA GLU A 72 5.05 6.54 -8.79
C GLU A 72 5.77 5.76 -9.89
N ILE A 73 6.28 6.46 -10.89
CA ILE A 73 7.25 5.94 -11.88
C ILE A 73 8.46 6.86 -11.91
N HIS A 74 9.64 6.30 -11.71
CA HIS A 74 10.92 6.95 -11.94
C HIS A 74 11.69 6.19 -13.02
N ALA A 75 12.03 6.86 -14.13
CA ALA A 75 12.72 6.24 -15.26
C ALA A 75 13.81 7.18 -15.81
N PRO A 76 15.05 7.15 -15.27
CA PRO A 76 16.13 7.97 -15.80
C PRO A 76 16.52 7.49 -17.21
N VAL A 77 16.98 8.43 -18.06
CA VAL A 77 17.26 8.19 -19.49
C VAL A 77 18.30 7.08 -19.71
N SER A 78 19.24 6.91 -18.78
CA SER A 78 20.30 5.90 -18.81
C SER A 78 19.92 4.56 -18.18
N ALA A 79 18.70 4.40 -17.65
CA ALA A 79 18.33 3.17 -16.98
C ALA A 79 18.34 1.98 -17.95
N GLY A 80 18.92 0.87 -17.49
CA GLY A 80 18.97 -0.39 -18.24
C GLY A 80 17.76 -1.30 -18.02
N ARG A 81 17.02 -1.21 -16.89
CA ARG A 81 15.78 -1.96 -16.64
C ARG A 81 14.90 -1.31 -15.56
N MET A 82 13.61 -1.69 -15.52
CA MET A 82 12.67 -1.31 -14.45
C MET A 82 12.77 -2.30 -13.28
N VAL A 83 12.64 -1.80 -12.06
CA VAL A 83 12.25 -2.57 -10.88
C VAL A 83 10.78 -2.30 -10.58
N TYR A 84 9.96 -3.34 -10.48
CA TYR A 84 8.56 -3.20 -10.10
C TYR A 84 8.42 -3.33 -8.59
N HIS A 85 8.42 -2.21 -7.86
CA HIS A 85 8.23 -2.19 -6.42
C HIS A 85 6.74 -2.36 -6.08
N LEU A 86 6.38 -3.53 -5.56
CA LEU A 86 5.04 -3.84 -5.09
C LEU A 86 4.99 -3.58 -3.58
N GLN A 87 4.03 -2.78 -3.13
CA GLN A 87 3.83 -2.56 -1.70
C GLN A 87 3.14 -3.76 -1.06
N ASP A 88 3.70 -4.24 0.04
CA ASP A 88 3.07 -5.24 0.89
C ASP A 88 2.27 -4.53 2.00
N VAL A 89 0.99 -4.89 2.11
CA VAL A 89 0.16 -4.54 3.25
C VAL A 89 -0.06 -5.84 4.03
N HIS A 90 0.76 -6.01 5.07
CA HIS A 90 0.78 -7.23 5.86
C HIS A 90 -0.58 -7.55 6.46
N ASN A 91 -0.92 -8.84 6.52
CA ASN A 91 -2.10 -9.37 7.21
C ASN A 91 -3.45 -8.83 6.70
N GLN A 92 -3.50 -8.24 5.51
CA GLN A 92 -4.73 -7.81 4.86
C GLN A 92 -5.04 -8.73 3.67
N ILE A 93 -6.05 -9.61 3.82
CA ILE A 93 -6.39 -10.58 2.78
C ILE A 93 -6.71 -9.93 1.42
N PRO A 94 -7.51 -8.85 1.33
CA PRO A 94 -7.70 -8.16 0.06
C PRO A 94 -6.38 -7.73 -0.59
N ALA A 95 -5.46 -7.16 0.20
CA ALA A 95 -4.16 -6.74 -0.29
C ALA A 95 -3.29 -7.91 -0.76
N GLN A 96 -3.24 -9.01 0.00
CA GLN A 96 -2.45 -10.19 -0.33
C GLN A 96 -2.95 -10.91 -1.59
N THR A 97 -4.27 -11.03 -1.76
CA THR A 97 -4.85 -11.62 -2.98
C THR A 97 -4.60 -10.75 -4.20
N ASN A 98 -4.66 -9.43 -4.05
CA ASN A 98 -4.30 -8.49 -5.11
C ASN A 98 -2.79 -8.50 -5.41
N LEU A 99 -1.93 -8.60 -4.39
CA LEU A 99 -0.48 -8.75 -4.56
C LEU A 99 -0.14 -10.03 -5.35
N ALA A 100 -0.78 -11.15 -5.02
CA ALA A 100 -0.66 -12.39 -5.79
C ALA A 100 -1.04 -12.18 -7.28
N GLU A 101 -2.15 -11.50 -7.55
CA GLU A 101 -2.55 -11.18 -8.92
C GLU A 101 -1.55 -10.28 -9.64
N MET A 102 -0.94 -9.31 -8.96
CA MET A 102 0.14 -8.50 -9.54
C MET A 102 1.35 -9.35 -9.92
N VAL A 103 1.77 -10.25 -9.02
CA VAL A 103 2.90 -11.16 -9.26
C VAL A 103 2.59 -12.12 -10.41
N ASN A 104 1.38 -12.67 -10.48
CA ASN A 104 0.93 -13.53 -11.59
C ASN A 104 1.00 -12.79 -12.93
N ARG A 105 0.53 -11.53 -12.98
CA ARG A 105 0.59 -10.75 -14.21
C ARG A 105 2.02 -10.36 -14.60
N LEU A 106 2.89 -10.06 -13.63
CA LEU A 106 4.32 -9.85 -13.89
C LEU A 106 4.99 -11.12 -14.38
N GLN A 107 4.57 -12.29 -13.89
CA GLN A 107 5.04 -13.58 -14.38
C GLN A 107 4.63 -13.78 -15.83
N ALA A 108 3.37 -13.51 -16.18
CA ALA A 108 2.88 -13.59 -17.55
C ALA A 108 3.68 -12.65 -18.48
N TYR A 109 3.89 -11.40 -18.04
CA TYR A 109 4.71 -10.43 -18.75
C TYR A 109 6.17 -10.90 -18.95
N ALA A 110 6.78 -11.50 -17.92
CA ALA A 110 8.12 -12.07 -18.04
C ALA A 110 8.14 -13.24 -19.05
N ALA A 111 7.13 -14.12 -19.00
CA ALA A 111 7.01 -15.28 -19.87
C ALA A 111 6.84 -14.89 -21.36
N GLU A 112 6.05 -13.85 -21.65
CA GLU A 112 5.91 -13.28 -23.00
C GLU A 112 7.25 -12.81 -23.59
N GLN A 113 8.19 -12.41 -22.73
CA GLN A 113 9.54 -11.99 -23.11
C GLN A 113 10.56 -13.14 -23.05
N HIS A 114 10.11 -14.37 -22.83
CA HIS A 114 10.96 -15.54 -22.57
C HIS A 114 11.94 -15.34 -21.40
N ARG A 115 11.52 -14.63 -20.36
CA ARG A 115 12.28 -14.32 -19.15
C ARG A 115 11.67 -14.99 -17.93
N THR A 116 12.49 -15.19 -16.90
CA THR A 116 12.01 -15.60 -15.57
C THR A 116 11.58 -14.37 -14.77
N LEU A 117 10.57 -14.50 -13.91
CA LEU A 117 10.29 -13.49 -12.90
C LEU A 117 11.15 -13.75 -11.66
N VAL A 118 11.94 -12.76 -11.24
CA VAL A 118 12.62 -12.75 -9.93
C VAL A 118 11.88 -11.79 -9.02
N VAL A 119 11.38 -12.29 -7.90
CA VAL A 119 10.69 -11.50 -6.89
C VAL A 119 11.65 -11.31 -5.71
N ALA A 120 12.22 -10.12 -5.62
CA ALA A 120 12.95 -9.69 -4.44
C ALA A 120 11.97 -9.43 -3.29
N VAL A 121 12.23 -9.92 -2.08
CA VAL A 121 11.29 -9.78 -0.95
C VAL A 121 11.96 -9.27 0.31
N GLU A 122 11.27 -8.36 0.99
CA GLU A 122 11.52 -8.06 2.41
C GLU A 122 11.28 -9.30 3.28
N GLY A 123 11.95 -9.39 4.44
CA GLY A 123 11.63 -10.41 5.45
C GLY A 123 12.21 -11.79 5.18
N ALA A 124 12.95 -11.98 4.08
CA ALA A 124 13.75 -13.16 3.82
C ALA A 124 15.18 -12.79 3.40
N ALA A 125 16.11 -13.73 3.51
CA ALA A 125 17.45 -13.62 2.96
C ALA A 125 17.78 -14.86 2.10
N GLY A 126 18.42 -14.65 0.95
CA GLY A 126 18.76 -15.75 0.05
C GLY A 126 17.57 -16.26 -0.78
N VAL A 127 17.71 -17.44 -1.40
CA VAL A 127 16.62 -18.01 -2.22
C VAL A 127 15.55 -18.59 -1.30
N VAL A 128 14.28 -18.26 -1.53
CA VAL A 128 13.16 -18.88 -0.81
C VAL A 128 12.73 -20.13 -1.58
N PRO A 129 12.74 -21.33 -0.96
CA PRO A 129 12.48 -22.58 -1.67
C PRO A 129 10.97 -22.79 -1.86
N THR A 130 10.48 -22.48 -3.07
CA THR A 130 9.07 -22.72 -3.45
C THR A 130 8.91 -23.85 -4.47
N ASP A 131 10.01 -24.27 -5.11
CA ASP A 131 9.98 -25.21 -6.25
C ASP A 131 9.45 -26.60 -5.87
N GLU A 132 9.74 -27.10 -4.67
CA GLU A 132 9.28 -28.43 -4.23
C GLU A 132 7.76 -28.49 -4.12
N LEU A 133 7.14 -27.45 -3.55
CA LEU A 133 5.68 -27.35 -3.46
C LEU A 133 5.05 -27.05 -4.82
N ALA A 134 5.70 -26.21 -5.62
CA ALA A 134 5.25 -25.87 -6.98
C ALA A 134 5.25 -27.08 -7.92
N ALA A 135 6.10 -28.08 -7.68
CA ALA A 135 6.23 -29.31 -8.47
C ALA A 135 5.03 -30.26 -8.36
N HIS A 136 4.09 -30.01 -7.44
CA HIS A 136 2.88 -30.84 -7.33
C HIS A 136 2.06 -30.79 -8.64
N PRO A 137 1.65 -31.95 -9.20
CA PRO A 137 1.11 -32.01 -10.56
C PRO A 137 -0.31 -31.42 -10.70
N SER A 138 -1.09 -31.39 -9.61
CA SER A 138 -2.47 -30.90 -9.63
C SER A 138 -2.53 -29.40 -9.33
N LEU A 139 -2.80 -28.59 -10.36
CA LEU A 139 -3.02 -27.14 -10.19
C LEU A 139 -4.19 -26.86 -9.24
N SER A 140 -5.29 -27.60 -9.33
CA SER A 140 -6.45 -27.36 -8.46
C SER A 140 -6.13 -27.59 -6.98
N ASP A 141 -5.28 -28.58 -6.67
CA ASP A 141 -4.85 -28.82 -5.29
C ASP A 141 -3.90 -27.72 -4.81
N LYS A 142 -2.96 -27.28 -5.67
CA LYS A 142 -2.07 -26.15 -5.38
C LYS A 142 -2.86 -24.87 -5.09
N GLU A 143 -3.87 -24.57 -5.91
CA GLU A 143 -4.75 -23.42 -5.72
C GLU A 143 -5.59 -23.53 -4.43
N ALA A 144 -6.13 -24.71 -4.13
CA ALA A 144 -6.96 -24.92 -2.94
C ALA A 144 -6.13 -24.79 -1.65
N VAL A 145 -4.99 -25.48 -1.57
CA VAL A 145 -4.10 -25.44 -0.40
C VAL A 145 -3.48 -24.05 -0.27
N GLY A 146 -2.93 -23.50 -1.35
CA GLY A 146 -2.32 -22.18 -1.36
C GLY A 146 -3.29 -21.08 -0.94
N ALA A 147 -4.55 -21.11 -1.43
CA ALA A 147 -5.54 -20.11 -1.07
C ALA A 147 -5.93 -20.19 0.42
N GLY A 148 -6.07 -21.41 0.96
CA GLY A 148 -6.30 -21.60 2.39
C GLY A 148 -5.12 -21.09 3.24
N LEU A 149 -3.88 -21.38 2.85
CA LEU A 149 -2.69 -20.92 3.56
C LEU A 149 -2.51 -19.40 3.49
N LEU A 150 -2.82 -18.77 2.36
CA LEU A 150 -2.83 -17.31 2.24
C LEU A 150 -3.90 -16.69 3.13
N ARG A 151 -5.13 -17.21 3.12
CA ARG A 151 -6.23 -16.69 3.98
C ARG A 151 -5.95 -16.84 5.47
N SER A 152 -5.20 -17.86 5.87
CA SER A 152 -4.79 -18.08 7.26
C SER A 152 -3.53 -17.31 7.67
N GLY A 153 -2.86 -16.63 6.72
CA GLY A 153 -1.66 -15.83 6.97
C GLY A 153 -0.33 -16.61 6.94
N PHE A 154 -0.34 -17.89 6.51
CA PHE A 154 0.86 -18.70 6.37
C PHE A 154 1.66 -18.43 5.09
N LEU A 155 0.98 -18.01 4.02
CA LEU A 155 1.62 -17.60 2.76
C LEU A 155 1.33 -16.14 2.47
N LEU A 156 2.34 -15.45 1.94
CA LEU A 156 2.20 -14.13 1.33
C LEU A 156 1.76 -14.25 -0.14
N GLY A 157 1.30 -13.14 -0.72
CA GLY A 157 0.80 -13.10 -2.09
C GLY A 157 1.80 -13.64 -3.12
N GLU A 158 3.08 -13.26 -3.02
CA GLU A 158 4.13 -13.72 -3.91
C GLU A 158 4.49 -15.20 -3.74
N GLU A 159 4.38 -15.74 -2.52
CA GLU A 159 4.62 -17.15 -2.22
C GLU A 159 3.49 -18.02 -2.76
N TYR A 160 2.24 -17.57 -2.59
CA TYR A 160 1.08 -18.19 -3.23
C TYR A 160 1.25 -18.24 -4.76
N SER A 161 1.62 -17.12 -5.38
CA SER A 161 1.89 -17.06 -6.82
C SER A 161 2.98 -18.04 -7.26
N ALA A 162 4.11 -18.09 -6.55
CA ALA A 162 5.17 -19.03 -6.86
C ALA A 162 4.72 -20.50 -6.74
N LEU A 163 3.89 -20.81 -5.74
CA LEU A 163 3.35 -22.15 -5.53
C LEU A 163 2.40 -22.60 -6.65
N VAL A 164 1.50 -21.73 -7.12
CA VAL A 164 0.52 -22.12 -8.16
C VAL A 164 1.12 -22.19 -9.58
N HIS A 165 2.32 -21.64 -9.80
CA HIS A 165 3.06 -21.74 -11.06
C HIS A 165 3.91 -23.02 -11.14
N ASN A 166 4.51 -23.29 -12.31
CA ASN A 166 5.48 -24.38 -12.45
C ASN A 166 6.83 -23.99 -11.83
N PRO A 167 7.61 -24.96 -11.32
CA PRO A 167 8.92 -24.70 -10.74
C PRO A 167 9.83 -23.84 -11.63
N GLY A 168 10.53 -22.87 -11.02
CA GLY A 168 11.45 -21.98 -11.70
C GLY A 168 10.83 -20.84 -12.53
N GLN A 169 9.50 -20.77 -12.69
CA GLN A 169 8.84 -19.64 -13.38
C GLN A 169 8.85 -18.35 -12.56
N ILE A 170 8.71 -18.48 -11.23
CA ILE A 170 8.82 -17.39 -10.26
C ILE A 170 9.92 -17.78 -9.28
N LYS A 171 10.97 -16.96 -9.18
CA LYS A 171 12.08 -17.15 -8.24
C LYS A 171 12.01 -16.10 -7.15
N ILE A 172 11.76 -16.52 -5.91
CA ILE A 172 11.74 -15.61 -4.77
C ILE A 172 13.14 -15.51 -4.16
N VAL A 173 13.62 -14.30 -3.96
CA VAL A 173 14.94 -14.01 -3.38
C VAL A 173 14.82 -12.93 -2.31
N GLY A 174 15.15 -13.26 -1.08
CA GLY A 174 15.19 -12.35 0.03
C GLY A 174 16.30 -11.29 -0.08
N VAL A 175 15.95 -10.02 0.19
CA VAL A 175 16.89 -8.88 0.22
C VAL A 175 17.28 -8.44 1.63
N GLU A 176 16.79 -9.13 2.65
CA GLU A 176 17.01 -8.74 4.05
C GLU A 176 18.46 -8.98 4.51
N ASN A 177 18.88 -8.22 5.53
CA ASN A 177 20.04 -8.54 6.33
C ASN A 177 19.60 -9.18 7.65
N PRO A 178 19.95 -10.46 7.90
CA PRO A 178 19.57 -11.17 9.12
C PRO A 178 19.87 -10.42 10.43
N LYS A 179 21.01 -9.73 10.50
CA LYS A 179 21.41 -9.01 11.72
C LYS A 179 20.52 -7.79 11.96
N LEU A 180 20.22 -7.03 10.91
CA LEU A 180 19.36 -5.84 11.02
C LEU A 180 17.90 -6.23 11.28
N TYR A 181 17.42 -7.27 10.60
CA TYR A 181 16.09 -7.83 10.86
C TYR A 181 15.95 -8.31 12.31
N ASN A 182 16.92 -9.08 12.81
CA ASN A 182 16.89 -9.55 14.20
C ASN A 182 17.00 -8.40 15.20
N ALA A 183 17.78 -7.36 14.91
CA ALA A 183 17.82 -6.16 15.76
C ALA A 183 16.46 -5.45 15.81
N ASN A 184 15.77 -5.36 14.67
CA ASN A 184 14.42 -4.80 14.58
C ASN A 184 13.40 -5.65 15.37
N LEU A 185 13.45 -6.97 15.23
CA LEU A 185 12.62 -7.92 15.99
C LEU A 185 12.92 -7.84 17.50
N GLN A 186 14.20 -7.77 17.87
CA GLN A 186 14.63 -7.67 19.26
C GLN A 186 14.13 -6.36 19.89
N ALA A 187 14.14 -5.24 19.17
CA ALA A 187 13.60 -3.98 19.66
C ALA A 187 12.09 -4.09 19.97
N ARG A 188 11.33 -4.80 19.13
CA ARG A 188 9.92 -5.14 19.37
C ARG A 188 9.75 -6.00 20.61
N GLU A 189 10.47 -7.11 20.71
CA GLU A 189 10.31 -8.09 21.78
C GLU A 189 10.79 -7.56 23.14
N ALA A 190 11.97 -6.92 23.18
CA ALA A 190 12.55 -6.39 24.41
C ALA A 190 11.67 -5.33 25.10
N SER A 191 10.79 -4.68 24.32
CA SER A 191 9.85 -3.67 24.84
C SER A 191 8.40 -4.15 24.93
N LYS A 192 8.09 -5.38 24.50
CA LYS A 192 6.72 -5.87 24.32
C LYS A 192 5.86 -5.71 25.57
N GLU A 193 6.29 -6.24 26.71
CA GLU A 193 5.49 -6.18 27.94
C GLU A 193 5.28 -4.75 28.44
N SER A 194 6.33 -3.90 28.40
CA SER A 194 6.21 -2.50 28.78
C SER A 194 5.29 -1.75 27.81
N ARG A 195 5.39 -1.99 26.51
CA ARG A 195 4.47 -1.42 25.50
C ARG A 195 3.04 -1.86 25.74
N GLU A 196 2.79 -3.14 26.05
CA GLU A 196 1.45 -3.65 26.36
C GLU A 196 0.86 -2.96 27.60
N ARG A 197 1.64 -2.80 28.69
CA ARG A 197 1.20 -2.06 29.89
C ARG A 197 0.92 -0.58 29.60
N ILE A 198 1.76 0.07 28.80
CA ILE A 198 1.55 1.46 28.37
C ILE A 198 0.31 1.57 27.49
N LEU A 199 0.10 0.64 26.56
CA LEU A 199 -1.07 0.61 25.66
C LEU A 199 -2.38 0.43 26.42
N LEU A 200 -2.41 -0.34 27.50
CA LEU A 200 -3.60 -0.44 28.36
C LEU A 200 -4.00 0.94 28.90
N THR A 201 -3.02 1.71 29.37
CA THR A 201 -3.23 3.07 29.90
C THR A 201 -3.65 4.05 28.79
N VAL A 202 -2.98 4.01 27.64
CA VAL A 202 -3.29 4.84 26.47
C VAL A 202 -4.71 4.59 25.97
N ARG A 203 -5.11 3.32 25.84
CA ARG A 203 -6.46 2.92 25.38
C ARG A 203 -7.54 3.30 26.38
N GLU A 204 -7.26 3.17 27.67
CA GLU A 204 -8.18 3.59 28.72
C GLU A 204 -8.41 5.11 28.68
N ILE A 205 -7.34 5.92 28.59
CA ILE A 205 -7.49 7.37 28.39
C ILE A 205 -8.24 7.69 27.10
N LYS A 206 -7.90 7.03 25.99
CA LYS A 206 -8.62 7.19 24.71
C LYS A 206 -10.11 6.90 24.87
N SER A 207 -10.47 5.87 25.62
CA SER A 207 -11.88 5.54 25.90
C SER A 207 -12.57 6.65 26.68
N GLN A 208 -11.92 7.24 27.68
CA GLN A 208 -12.52 8.34 28.44
C GLN A 208 -12.63 9.62 27.61
N LEU A 209 -11.60 9.97 26.83
CA LEU A 209 -11.67 11.11 25.90
C LEU A 209 -12.80 10.93 24.88
N ASN A 210 -13.03 9.70 24.38
CA ASN A 210 -14.16 9.41 23.50
C ASN A 210 -15.52 9.58 24.18
N LYS A 211 -15.66 9.28 25.48
CA LYS A 211 -16.91 9.59 26.23
C LYS A 211 -17.09 11.09 26.40
N LEU A 212 -16.03 11.81 26.77
CA LEU A 212 -16.06 13.27 26.89
C LEU A 212 -16.42 13.93 25.55
N LYS A 213 -15.98 13.34 24.43
CA LYS A 213 -16.32 13.78 23.08
C LYS A 213 -17.83 13.81 22.84
N GLU A 214 -18.55 12.78 23.26
CA GLU A 214 -20.01 12.67 23.07
C GLU A 214 -20.78 13.84 23.71
N HIS A 215 -20.25 14.40 24.80
CA HIS A 215 -20.87 15.51 25.53
C HIS A 215 -20.38 16.89 25.09
N ASN A 216 -19.12 17.01 24.67
CA ASN A 216 -18.47 18.31 24.46
C ASN A 216 -18.38 18.71 22.99
N PHE A 217 -18.44 17.76 22.06
CA PHE A 217 -18.35 18.07 20.64
C PHE A 217 -19.72 18.46 20.08
N ASN A 218 -19.75 19.56 19.32
CA ASN A 218 -20.92 19.85 18.51
C ASN A 218 -20.99 18.90 17.29
N ASN A 219 -22.13 18.92 16.60
CA ASN A 219 -22.36 18.04 15.44
C ASN A 219 -21.28 18.17 14.36
N LEU A 220 -20.74 19.38 14.13
CA LEU A 220 -19.78 19.62 13.06
C LEU A 220 -18.39 19.08 13.42
N LEU A 221 -17.94 19.25 14.66
CA LEU A 221 -16.70 18.67 15.16
C LEU A 221 -16.77 17.13 15.24
N ASN A 222 -17.93 16.59 15.65
CA ASN A 222 -18.17 15.14 15.58
C ASN A 222 -18.12 14.59 14.15
N THR A 223 -18.67 15.34 13.19
CA THR A 223 -18.63 14.96 11.77
C THR A 223 -17.21 15.04 11.20
N LEU A 224 -16.46 16.08 11.55
CA LEU A 224 -15.06 16.23 11.19
C LEU A 224 -14.24 14.99 11.63
N GLU A 225 -14.41 14.61 12.89
CA GLU A 225 -13.70 13.48 13.48
C GLU A 225 -14.12 12.14 12.87
N LYS A 226 -15.42 11.92 12.69
CA LYS A 226 -15.95 10.71 12.04
C LYS A 226 -15.41 10.54 10.62
N ASN A 227 -15.35 11.64 9.85
CA ASN A 227 -14.87 11.60 8.48
C ASN A 227 -13.35 11.36 8.41
N ARG A 228 -12.57 11.97 9.30
CA ARG A 228 -11.13 11.69 9.44
C ARG A 228 -10.87 10.20 9.69
N ILE A 229 -11.55 9.62 10.69
CA ILE A 229 -11.43 8.19 11.00
C ILE A 229 -11.87 7.34 9.80
N ALA A 230 -12.93 7.73 9.10
CA ALA A 230 -13.37 7.02 7.90
C ALA A 230 -12.32 7.02 6.79
N VAL A 231 -11.55 8.10 6.62
CA VAL A 231 -10.40 8.14 5.69
C VAL A 231 -9.31 7.18 6.16
N GLU A 232 -8.91 7.24 7.43
CA GLU A 232 -7.84 6.39 7.96
C GLU A 232 -8.18 4.89 7.83
N GLU A 233 -9.45 4.54 7.97
CA GLU A 233 -9.97 3.18 7.81
C GLU A 233 -10.31 2.81 6.36
N GLY A 234 -10.11 3.72 5.39
CA GLY A 234 -10.42 3.49 3.97
C GLY A 234 -11.91 3.41 3.64
N ARG A 235 -12.79 3.85 4.55
CA ARG A 235 -14.26 3.94 4.35
C ARG A 235 -14.70 5.24 3.67
N MET A 236 -13.79 6.20 3.49
CA MET A 236 -14.03 7.48 2.82
C MET A 236 -12.80 7.87 2.01
N THR A 237 -13.01 8.39 0.79
CA THR A 237 -11.90 8.89 -0.03
C THR A 237 -11.37 10.21 0.51
N MET A 238 -10.10 10.52 0.23
CA MET A 238 -9.52 11.79 0.66
C MET A 238 -10.14 12.98 -0.05
N SER A 239 -10.46 12.86 -1.32
CA SER A 239 -11.09 13.99 -2.02
C SER A 239 -12.48 14.31 -1.50
N ASP A 240 -13.26 13.30 -1.11
CA ASP A 240 -14.54 13.54 -0.44
C ASP A 240 -14.33 14.25 0.90
N TYR A 241 -13.28 13.87 1.63
CA TYR A 241 -12.95 14.50 2.91
C TYR A 241 -12.53 15.96 2.74
N LEU A 242 -11.58 16.25 1.83
CA LEU A 242 -11.15 17.62 1.57
C LEU A 242 -12.29 18.48 0.99
N THR A 243 -13.17 17.89 0.19
CA THR A 243 -14.41 18.57 -0.27
C THR A 243 -15.28 18.94 0.92
N PHE A 244 -15.48 18.02 1.88
CA PHE A 244 -16.18 18.31 3.13
C PHE A 244 -15.50 19.44 3.95
N LEU A 245 -14.17 19.43 4.08
CA LEU A 245 -13.42 20.50 4.76
C LEU A 245 -13.65 21.86 4.06
N SER A 246 -13.56 21.88 2.73
CA SER A 246 -13.80 23.07 1.91
C SER A 246 -15.21 23.61 2.06
N GLN A 247 -16.23 22.75 2.05
CA GLN A 247 -17.62 23.15 2.27
C GLN A 247 -17.86 23.69 3.69
N SER A 248 -17.14 23.15 4.67
CA SER A 248 -17.28 23.55 6.08
C SER A 248 -16.65 24.91 6.37
N ASN A 249 -15.48 25.21 5.79
CA ASN A 249 -14.84 26.51 5.92
C ASN A 249 -13.99 26.89 4.67
N PRO A 250 -14.62 27.42 3.61
CA PRO A 250 -13.92 27.72 2.35
C PRO A 250 -12.82 28.78 2.49
N ALA A 251 -12.99 29.73 3.41
CA ALA A 251 -12.02 30.79 3.65
C ALA A 251 -10.73 30.24 4.29
N LEU A 252 -10.87 29.25 5.17
CA LEU A 252 -9.75 28.58 5.80
C LEU A 252 -8.98 27.70 4.83
N VAL A 253 -9.69 26.88 4.05
CA VAL A 253 -9.06 25.99 3.05
C VAL A 253 -8.20 26.76 2.06
N LYS A 254 -8.59 27.98 1.67
CA LYS A 254 -7.81 28.85 0.78
C LYS A 254 -6.41 29.21 1.31
N LYS A 255 -6.15 29.07 2.62
CA LYS A 255 -4.81 29.27 3.20
C LYS A 255 -3.86 28.09 2.94
N TYR A 256 -4.41 26.93 2.58
CA TYR A 256 -3.71 25.68 2.36
C TYR A 256 -3.68 25.37 0.85
N PRO A 257 -2.61 25.73 0.13
CA PRO A 257 -2.58 25.72 -1.33
C PRO A 257 -2.66 24.31 -1.94
N MET A 258 -2.05 23.31 -1.32
CA MET A 258 -2.12 21.92 -1.79
C MET A 258 -3.51 21.33 -1.54
N VAL A 259 -4.13 21.61 -0.39
CA VAL A 259 -5.52 21.20 -0.13
C VAL A 259 -6.48 21.88 -1.11
N SER A 260 -6.35 23.21 -1.29
CA SER A 260 -7.17 23.97 -2.24
C SER A 260 -7.06 23.43 -3.67
N ARG A 261 -5.84 23.06 -4.10
CA ARG A 261 -5.60 22.41 -5.38
C ARG A 261 -6.32 21.07 -5.46
N MET A 262 -6.21 20.22 -4.45
CA MET A 262 -6.85 18.90 -4.46
C MET A 262 -8.38 19.02 -4.51
N VAL A 263 -8.97 19.96 -3.78
CA VAL A 263 -10.41 20.25 -3.85
C VAL A 263 -10.82 20.72 -5.24
N SER A 264 -10.10 21.68 -5.81
CA SER A 264 -10.37 22.15 -7.17
C SER A 264 -10.23 21.03 -8.20
N LEU A 265 -9.26 20.15 -8.01
CA LEU A 265 -9.05 18.99 -8.87
C LEU A 265 -10.22 18.01 -8.79
N ALA A 266 -10.72 17.73 -7.59
CA ALA A 266 -11.88 16.86 -7.38
C ALA A 266 -13.16 17.42 -8.02
N GLU A 267 -13.37 18.74 -7.96
CA GLU A 267 -14.47 19.42 -8.64
C GLU A 267 -14.33 19.35 -10.17
N LYS A 268 -13.13 19.60 -10.69
CA LYS A 268 -12.84 19.50 -12.13
C LYS A 268 -13.07 18.09 -12.62
N GLU A 269 -12.58 17.09 -11.89
CA GLU A 269 -12.75 15.68 -12.23
C GLU A 269 -14.22 15.29 -12.39
N LYS A 270 -15.09 15.73 -11.46
CA LYS A 270 -16.54 15.49 -11.55
C LYS A 270 -17.17 16.14 -12.78
N ALA A 271 -16.58 17.21 -13.29
CA ALA A 271 -17.03 17.90 -14.50
C ALA A 271 -16.43 17.33 -15.80
N VAL A 272 -15.44 16.43 -15.73
CA VAL A 272 -14.87 15.80 -16.92
C VAL A 272 -15.83 14.75 -17.47
N ASP A 273 -16.36 15.01 -18.66
CA ASP A 273 -17.01 13.97 -19.47
C ASP A 273 -15.93 13.14 -20.18
N PHE A 274 -15.47 12.07 -19.52
CA PHE A 274 -14.41 11.21 -20.05
C PHE A 274 -14.78 10.56 -21.40
N ALA A 275 -16.07 10.30 -21.65
CA ALA A 275 -16.52 9.75 -22.93
C ALA A 275 -16.40 10.80 -24.06
N GLN A 276 -16.69 12.06 -23.75
CA GLN A 276 -16.48 13.16 -24.68
C GLN A 276 -14.98 13.47 -24.89
N VAL A 277 -14.15 13.43 -23.84
CA VAL A 277 -12.68 13.54 -23.95
C VAL A 277 -12.12 12.48 -24.88
N GLU A 278 -12.55 11.24 -24.71
CA GLU A 278 -12.15 10.11 -25.53
C GLU A 278 -12.57 10.30 -27.00
N LYS A 279 -13.82 10.71 -27.23
CA LYS A 279 -14.33 11.00 -28.57
C LYS A 279 -13.55 12.11 -29.25
N GLU A 280 -13.28 13.22 -28.56
CA GLU A 280 -12.50 14.34 -29.06
C GLU A 280 -11.05 13.96 -29.34
N GLY A 281 -10.44 13.18 -28.45
CA GLY A 281 -9.10 12.62 -28.65
C GLY A 281 -8.99 11.81 -29.94
N ARG A 282 -9.95 10.92 -30.22
CA ARG A 282 -9.99 10.14 -31.46
C ARG A 282 -10.13 11.05 -32.69
N LEU A 283 -11.05 12.01 -32.65
CA LEU A 283 -11.27 12.94 -33.76
C LEU A 283 -10.02 13.78 -34.06
N LEU A 284 -9.31 14.22 -33.03
CA LEU A 284 -8.07 14.98 -33.19
C LEU A 284 -6.94 14.11 -33.75
N VAL A 285 -6.78 12.87 -33.28
CA VAL A 285 -5.82 11.92 -33.86
C VAL A 285 -6.11 11.68 -35.34
N GLU A 286 -7.37 11.47 -35.72
CA GLU A 286 -7.77 11.33 -37.12
C GLU A 286 -7.45 12.59 -37.93
N GLU A 287 -7.76 13.79 -37.42
CA GLU A 287 -7.46 15.06 -38.08
C GLU A 287 -5.96 15.23 -38.36
N ILE A 288 -5.12 14.96 -37.36
CA ILE A 288 -3.66 15.10 -37.47
C ILE A 288 -3.10 14.10 -38.49
N ILE A 289 -3.54 12.84 -38.47
CA ILE A 289 -3.00 11.79 -39.35
C ILE A 289 -3.25 12.08 -40.83
N HIS A 290 -4.39 12.69 -41.19
CA HIS A 290 -4.68 13.05 -42.58
C HIS A 290 -3.75 14.15 -43.12
N ARG A 291 -3.17 14.98 -42.23
CA ARG A 291 -2.33 16.13 -42.60
C ARG A 291 -0.84 15.84 -42.51
N LYS A 292 -0.44 14.82 -41.74
CA LYS A 292 0.97 14.56 -41.38
C LYS A 292 1.67 13.56 -42.28
N SER A 293 3.00 13.68 -42.31
CA SER A 293 3.88 12.72 -42.97
C SER A 293 3.87 11.36 -42.26
N ASP A 294 4.26 10.28 -42.97
CA ASP A 294 4.35 8.95 -42.36
C ASP A 294 5.31 8.91 -41.15
N ALA A 295 6.40 9.69 -41.19
CA ALA A 295 7.35 9.78 -40.09
C ALA A 295 6.74 10.41 -38.82
N GLU A 296 5.93 11.46 -38.99
CA GLU A 296 5.22 12.11 -37.88
C GLU A 296 4.13 11.20 -37.29
N VAL A 297 3.38 10.49 -38.14
CA VAL A 297 2.39 9.49 -37.69
C VAL A 297 3.07 8.37 -36.91
N GLN A 298 4.24 7.90 -37.36
CA GLN A 298 5.04 6.92 -36.60
C GLN A 298 5.50 7.47 -35.25
N LYS A 299 5.90 8.74 -35.16
CA LYS A 299 6.21 9.38 -33.87
C LYS A 299 5.00 9.40 -32.94
N MET A 300 3.82 9.79 -33.44
CA MET A 300 2.58 9.80 -32.64
C MET A 300 2.22 8.41 -32.11
N MET A 301 2.40 7.35 -32.91
CA MET A 301 2.21 5.98 -32.44
C MET A 301 3.19 5.64 -31.32
N LYS A 302 4.47 6.01 -31.46
CA LYS A 302 5.47 5.80 -30.41
C LYS A 302 5.11 6.55 -29.12
N ASP A 303 4.62 7.78 -29.24
CA ASP A 303 4.19 8.61 -28.11
C ASP A 303 2.92 8.04 -27.45
N ALA A 304 1.95 7.53 -28.21
CA ALA A 304 0.75 6.87 -27.67
C ALA A 304 1.10 5.56 -26.94
N VAL A 305 2.02 4.76 -27.50
CA VAL A 305 2.57 3.58 -26.81
C VAL A 305 3.31 4.01 -25.54
N ALA A 306 4.07 5.09 -25.58
CA ALA A 306 4.78 5.63 -24.43
C ALA A 306 3.84 6.11 -23.32
N LEU A 307 2.76 6.81 -23.67
CA LEU A 307 1.70 7.20 -22.74
C LEU A 307 1.03 5.98 -22.12
N ARG A 308 0.61 5.04 -22.98
CA ARG A 308 -0.04 3.81 -22.56
C ARG A 308 0.82 3.01 -21.56
N GLU A 309 2.12 3.04 -21.77
CA GLU A 309 3.08 2.38 -20.90
C GLU A 309 3.45 3.24 -19.70
N GLY A 310 2.96 4.48 -19.53
CA GLY A 310 3.31 5.35 -18.40
C GLY A 310 4.69 6.01 -18.50
N ARG A 311 5.34 5.91 -19.66
CA ARG A 311 6.66 6.50 -19.96
C ARG A 311 6.58 7.96 -20.39
N LEU A 312 5.42 8.34 -20.88
CA LEU A 312 5.07 9.70 -21.22
C LEU A 312 3.93 10.10 -20.30
N SER A 313 4.06 11.22 -19.59
CA SER A 313 2.99 11.67 -18.72
C SER A 313 1.75 11.98 -19.57
N PRO A 314 0.54 11.67 -19.07
CA PRO A 314 -0.69 12.08 -19.72
C PRO A 314 -0.68 13.57 -20.08
N LEU A 315 -0.25 14.45 -19.18
CA LEU A 315 -0.15 15.88 -19.45
C LEU A 315 0.70 16.15 -20.69
N LYS A 316 1.91 15.57 -20.76
CA LYS A 316 2.82 15.81 -21.87
C LYS A 316 2.25 15.30 -23.18
N TYR A 317 1.65 14.11 -23.19
CA TYR A 317 1.03 13.55 -24.40
C TYR A 317 -0.13 14.41 -24.90
N TYR A 318 -1.12 14.68 -24.04
CA TYR A 318 -2.32 15.39 -24.45
C TYR A 318 -2.04 16.87 -24.73
N THR A 319 -1.05 17.49 -24.06
CA THR A 319 -0.59 18.85 -24.42
C THR A 319 -0.01 18.88 -25.83
N GLU A 320 0.86 17.92 -26.18
CA GLU A 320 1.45 17.82 -27.52
C GLU A 320 0.37 17.54 -28.57
N LEU A 321 -0.59 16.67 -28.26
CA LEU A 321 -1.69 16.33 -29.16
C LEU A 321 -2.57 17.56 -29.45
N VAL A 322 -3.03 18.24 -28.39
CA VAL A 322 -3.85 19.46 -28.50
C VAL A 322 -3.12 20.60 -29.22
N SER A 323 -1.80 20.72 -29.05
CA SER A 323 -1.02 21.76 -29.72
C SER A 323 -1.03 21.68 -31.27
N GLN A 324 -1.46 20.55 -31.83
CA GLN A 324 -1.52 20.29 -33.27
C GLN A 324 -2.94 20.41 -33.86
N ALA A 325 -3.93 20.75 -33.04
CA ALA A 325 -5.31 20.90 -33.46
C ALA A 325 -5.51 22.16 -34.33
N GLU A 326 -6.26 22.04 -35.44
CA GLU A 326 -6.73 23.22 -36.21
C GLU A 326 -8.05 23.78 -35.68
N LYS A 327 -8.77 22.98 -34.90
CA LYS A 327 -10.07 23.30 -34.33
C LYS A 327 -10.01 23.17 -32.82
N ILE A 328 -10.99 23.78 -32.15
CA ILE A 328 -11.10 23.72 -30.70
C ILE A 328 -11.72 22.38 -30.30
N TYR A 329 -11.08 21.69 -29.37
CA TYR A 329 -11.56 20.44 -28.76
C TYR A 329 -11.78 20.70 -27.27
N PRO A 330 -12.94 21.25 -26.88
CA PRO A 330 -13.12 21.87 -25.56
C PRO A 330 -13.03 20.88 -24.41
N ALA A 331 -13.53 19.64 -24.56
CA ALA A 331 -13.43 18.63 -23.50
C ALA A 331 -11.97 18.16 -23.35
N LEU A 332 -11.26 17.97 -24.46
CA LEU A 332 -9.85 17.56 -24.44
C LEU A 332 -8.94 18.66 -23.89
N GLU A 333 -9.19 19.93 -24.21
CA GLU A 333 -8.50 21.07 -23.62
C GLU A 333 -8.74 21.17 -22.11
N ALA A 334 -9.99 21.00 -21.67
CA ALA A 334 -10.33 20.96 -20.24
C ALA A 334 -9.62 19.78 -19.53
N TYR A 335 -9.50 18.63 -20.19
CA TYR A 335 -8.77 17.48 -19.67
C TYR A 335 -7.26 17.76 -19.53
N VAL A 336 -6.63 18.44 -20.50
CA VAL A 336 -5.23 18.87 -20.38
C VAL A 336 -5.02 19.81 -19.18
N VAL A 337 -5.97 20.72 -18.93
CA VAL A 337 -5.92 21.60 -17.76
C VAL A 337 -6.02 20.79 -16.46
N TYR A 338 -6.94 19.84 -16.39
CA TYR A 338 -7.07 18.92 -15.26
C TYR A 338 -5.77 18.13 -15.01
N LEU A 339 -5.18 17.54 -16.06
CA LEU A 339 -3.92 16.79 -15.97
C LEU A 339 -2.75 17.66 -15.49
N ARG A 340 -2.73 18.94 -15.90
CA ARG A 340 -1.68 19.87 -15.48
C ARG A 340 -1.69 20.11 -13.99
N GLU A 341 -2.88 20.15 -13.40
CA GLU A 341 -3.04 20.37 -11.97
C GLU A 341 -2.85 19.10 -11.16
N SER A 342 -3.28 17.94 -11.68
CA SER A 342 -3.12 16.65 -11.00
C SER A 342 -1.65 16.25 -10.87
N GLU A 343 -0.85 16.43 -11.93
CA GLU A 343 0.59 16.10 -11.91
C GLU A 343 1.40 17.02 -10.96
N GLN A 344 0.82 18.12 -10.47
CA GLN A 344 1.45 19.04 -9.51
C GLN A 344 1.10 18.74 -8.04
N VAL A 345 0.28 17.74 -7.75
CA VAL A 345 -0.07 17.38 -6.38
C VAL A 345 1.15 16.77 -5.68
N ASN A 346 1.54 17.33 -4.54
CA ASN A 346 2.58 16.78 -3.66
C ASN A 346 1.92 16.08 -2.45
N PRO A 347 2.03 14.74 -2.32
CA PRO A 347 1.38 13.97 -1.25
C PRO A 347 1.85 14.35 0.16
N ASP A 348 3.14 14.56 0.36
CA ASP A 348 3.69 14.88 1.69
C ASP A 348 3.24 16.28 2.14
N GLN A 349 3.25 17.25 1.23
CA GLN A 349 2.70 18.57 1.49
C GLN A 349 1.19 18.51 1.74
N LEU A 350 0.45 17.71 0.97
CA LEU A 350 -0.99 17.55 1.17
C LEU A 350 -1.33 16.91 2.52
N PHE A 351 -0.56 15.91 2.95
CA PHE A 351 -0.70 15.31 4.27
C PHE A 351 -0.47 16.36 5.38
N ALA A 352 0.65 17.09 5.32
CA ALA A 352 0.98 18.12 6.30
C ALA A 352 -0.09 19.23 6.36
N GLU A 353 -0.46 19.78 5.20
CA GLU A 353 -1.50 20.81 5.12
C GLU A 353 -2.86 20.31 5.62
N THR A 354 -3.20 19.04 5.40
CA THR A 354 -4.47 18.50 5.88
C THR A 354 -4.49 18.41 7.41
N GLN A 355 -3.39 17.99 8.05
CA GLN A 355 -3.31 17.94 9.52
C GLN A 355 -3.37 19.34 10.16
N ASP A 356 -2.69 20.31 9.55
CA ASP A 356 -2.72 21.70 10.01
C ASP A 356 -4.12 22.32 9.84
N LEU A 357 -4.76 22.09 8.68
CA LEU A 357 -6.12 22.51 8.40
C LEU A 357 -7.14 21.88 9.37
N GLU A 358 -7.04 20.58 9.64
CA GLU A 358 -7.89 19.88 10.62
C GLU A 358 -7.79 20.55 12.00
N THR A 359 -6.58 20.88 12.42
CA THR A 359 -6.30 21.51 13.71
C THR A 359 -6.85 22.94 13.77
N GLU A 360 -6.65 23.74 12.73
CA GLU A 360 -7.17 25.11 12.66
C GLU A 360 -8.71 25.11 12.56
N MET A 361 -9.29 24.17 11.81
CA MET A 361 -10.74 24.04 11.71
C MET A 361 -11.35 23.57 13.02
N ALA A 362 -10.75 22.61 13.71
CA ALA A 362 -11.20 22.19 15.03
C ALA A 362 -11.20 23.37 16.01
N LYS A 363 -10.18 24.24 15.96
CA LYS A 363 -10.10 25.45 16.79
C LYS A 363 -11.27 26.40 16.53
N ASP A 364 -11.64 26.64 15.28
CA ASP A 364 -12.76 27.52 14.90
C ASP A 364 -14.13 26.93 15.26
N LEU A 365 -14.26 25.60 15.23
CA LEU A 365 -15.50 24.89 15.53
C LEU A 365 -15.80 24.81 17.02
N VAL A 366 -14.81 25.09 17.86
CA VAL A 366 -14.93 24.99 19.30
C VAL A 366 -15.50 26.30 19.86
N ARG A 367 -16.69 26.20 20.47
CA ARG A 367 -17.33 27.34 21.17
C ARG A 367 -16.77 27.55 22.59
N HIS A 368 -16.09 26.55 23.13
CA HIS A 368 -15.61 26.51 24.52
C HIS A 368 -14.20 25.91 24.58
N PRO A 369 -13.18 26.58 25.18
CA PRO A 369 -11.78 26.16 25.17
C PRO A 369 -11.55 24.65 25.42
N LEU A 370 -12.32 24.10 26.36
CA LEU A 370 -12.36 22.67 26.70
C LEU A 370 -12.46 21.71 25.50
N ALA A 371 -13.30 22.01 24.50
CA ALA A 371 -13.51 21.09 23.38
C ALA A 371 -12.30 21.08 22.41
N TYR A 372 -11.51 22.16 22.37
CA TYR A 372 -10.28 22.20 21.60
C TYR A 372 -9.16 21.45 22.30
N ASP A 373 -9.02 21.63 23.62
CA ASP A 373 -8.09 20.83 24.43
C ASP A 373 -8.41 19.34 24.29
N LEU A 374 -9.69 18.96 24.40
CA LEU A 374 -10.14 17.59 24.18
C LEU A 374 -9.78 17.07 22.78
N TYR A 375 -9.98 17.86 21.72
CA TYR A 375 -9.60 17.47 20.36
C TYR A 375 -8.09 17.23 20.24
N ARG A 376 -7.27 18.17 20.73
CA ARG A 376 -5.81 18.05 20.72
C ARG A 376 -5.35 16.81 21.48
N ASP A 377 -5.95 16.55 22.64
CA ASP A 377 -5.57 15.44 23.52
C ASP A 377 -5.95 14.09 22.90
N ILE A 378 -7.08 14.00 22.18
CA ILE A 378 -7.46 12.81 21.38
C ILE A 378 -6.40 12.56 20.31
N ARG A 379 -6.03 13.57 19.51
CA ARG A 379 -5.03 13.43 18.44
C ARG A 379 -3.67 12.98 18.99
N TRP A 380 -3.25 13.55 20.11
CA TRP A 380 -2.02 13.14 20.78
C TRP A 380 -2.07 11.66 21.21
N ILE A 381 -3.14 11.25 21.89
CA ILE A 381 -3.30 9.88 22.41
C ILE A 381 -3.40 8.84 21.29
N GLU A 382 -4.07 9.15 20.18
CA GLU A 382 -4.11 8.27 19.01
C GLU A 382 -2.73 8.06 18.39
N ARG A 383 -1.92 9.13 18.28
CA ARG A 383 -0.54 8.99 17.82
C ARG A 383 0.29 8.14 18.78
N GLN A 384 0.12 8.31 20.10
CA GLN A 384 0.80 7.47 21.08
C GLN A 384 0.36 5.99 20.97
N GLU A 385 -0.91 5.74 20.71
CA GLU A 385 -1.41 4.38 20.45
C GLU A 385 -0.72 3.77 19.22
N LYS A 386 -0.63 4.48 18.10
CA LYS A 386 0.09 4.02 16.89
C LYS A 386 1.58 3.79 17.17
N PHE A 387 2.23 4.67 17.94
CA PHE A 387 3.64 4.56 18.30
C PHE A 387 3.93 3.29 19.11
N PHE A 388 3.20 3.07 20.21
CA PHE A 388 3.43 1.92 21.09
C PHE A 388 2.92 0.60 20.50
N SER A 389 1.95 0.65 19.57
CA SER A 389 1.49 -0.52 18.80
C SER A 389 2.36 -0.86 17.60
N LEU A 390 3.36 -0.02 17.27
CA LEU A 390 4.26 -0.17 16.12
C LEU A 390 3.55 -0.09 14.75
N ASN A 391 2.49 0.71 14.65
CA ASN A 391 1.63 0.82 13.45
C ASN A 391 1.65 2.22 12.79
N MET A 392 2.66 3.04 13.05
CA MET A 392 2.86 4.32 12.37
C MET A 392 3.18 4.16 10.88
N ILE A 393 2.61 5.06 10.07
CA ILE A 393 3.10 5.32 8.71
C ILE A 393 4.37 6.21 8.75
N PRO A 394 5.16 6.30 7.66
CA PRO A 394 6.37 7.11 7.64
C PRO A 394 6.17 8.57 8.07
N GLN A 395 5.10 9.22 7.61
CA GLN A 395 4.80 10.61 7.96
C GLN A 395 4.49 10.79 9.46
N GLU A 396 3.83 9.81 10.09
CA GLU A 396 3.57 9.84 11.53
C GLU A 396 4.85 9.59 12.34
N TRP A 397 5.72 8.71 11.85
CA TRP A 397 7.03 8.46 12.44
C TRP A 397 7.91 9.72 12.41
N GLU A 398 7.92 10.44 11.29
CA GLU A 398 8.63 11.72 11.17
C GLU A 398 8.23 12.74 12.25
N LEU A 399 6.95 12.77 12.63
CA LEU A 399 6.44 13.64 13.69
C LEU A 399 6.73 13.13 15.11
N GLN A 400 7.00 11.83 15.29
CA GLN A 400 7.16 11.20 16.60
C GLN A 400 8.62 10.93 16.99
N LYS A 401 9.52 10.78 16.02
CA LYS A 401 10.88 10.23 16.23
C LYS A 401 11.73 11.00 17.25
N ASP A 402 11.53 12.31 17.33
CA ASP A 402 12.27 13.22 18.20
C ASP A 402 11.56 13.54 19.52
N VAL A 403 10.32 13.06 19.71
CA VAL A 403 9.57 13.25 20.96
C VAL A 403 10.19 12.40 22.07
N ASP A 404 10.62 13.03 23.17
CA ASP A 404 11.33 12.34 24.26
C ASP A 404 10.40 11.75 25.35
N VAL A 405 10.98 10.95 26.25
CA VAL A 405 10.25 10.29 27.34
C VAL A 405 9.59 11.29 28.29
N ASN A 406 10.25 12.42 28.58
CA ASN A 406 9.74 13.43 29.51
C ASN A 406 8.57 14.19 28.90
N GLU A 407 8.64 14.49 27.60
CA GLU A 407 7.53 15.10 26.87
C GLU A 407 6.31 14.18 26.86
N ILE A 408 6.48 12.89 26.54
CA ILE A 408 5.39 11.91 26.57
C ILE A 408 4.81 11.80 27.99
N TYR A 409 5.66 11.68 29.01
CA TYR A 409 5.23 11.58 30.40
C TYR A 409 4.44 12.82 30.87
N ARG A 410 4.93 14.01 30.51
CA ARG A 410 4.32 15.29 30.86
C ARG A 410 2.96 15.45 30.19
N HIS A 411 2.88 15.35 28.87
CA HIS A 411 1.61 15.47 28.14
C HIS A 411 0.59 14.41 28.60
N HIS A 412 1.02 13.16 28.78
CA HIS A 412 0.11 12.14 29.30
C HIS A 412 -0.39 12.46 30.72
N THR A 413 0.46 13.05 31.57
CA THR A 413 0.05 13.47 32.92
C THR A 413 -0.95 14.62 32.89
N GLU A 414 -0.73 15.59 32.01
CA GLU A 414 -1.65 16.71 31.76
C GLU A 414 -3.02 16.19 31.27
N ILE A 415 -3.03 15.31 30.26
CA ILE A 415 -4.26 14.69 29.72
C ILE A 415 -4.99 13.87 30.80
N ARG A 416 -4.26 13.11 31.62
CA ARG A 416 -4.87 12.31 32.68
C ARG A 416 -5.55 13.20 33.74
N ALA A 417 -4.90 14.30 34.12
CA ALA A 417 -5.46 15.27 35.05
C ALA A 417 -6.71 15.94 34.47
N PHE A 418 -6.65 16.34 33.19
CA PHE A 418 -7.79 16.85 32.45
C PHE A 418 -8.97 15.86 32.46
N VAL A 419 -8.74 14.59 32.08
CA VAL A 419 -9.80 13.56 32.09
C VAL A 419 -10.38 13.39 33.49
N ALA A 420 -9.54 13.31 34.52
CA ALA A 420 -10.00 13.13 35.90
C ALA A 420 -10.89 14.29 36.39
N GLU A 421 -10.57 15.52 36.01
CA GLU A 421 -11.40 16.70 36.28
C GLU A 421 -12.74 16.60 35.54
N GLN A 422 -12.70 16.38 34.23
CA GLN A 422 -13.88 16.43 33.37
C GLN A 422 -14.88 15.29 33.60
N VAL A 423 -14.42 14.09 33.95
CA VAL A 423 -15.33 12.98 34.26
C VAL A 423 -15.97 13.11 35.65
N GLY A 424 -15.31 13.82 36.57
CA GLY A 424 -15.88 14.16 37.87
C GLY A 424 -17.16 15.00 37.71
N ASP A 425 -17.16 15.93 36.77
CA ASP A 425 -18.34 16.73 36.40
C ASP A 425 -19.47 15.89 35.79
N LEU A 426 -19.14 14.73 35.20
CA LEU A 426 -20.10 13.74 34.69
C LEU A 426 -20.57 12.73 35.76
N GLY A 427 -20.11 12.88 37.01
CA GLY A 427 -20.59 12.09 38.15
C GLY A 427 -19.91 10.73 38.33
N TYR A 428 -18.73 10.51 37.75
CA TYR A 428 -17.94 9.29 37.99
C TYR A 428 -16.44 9.57 38.13
N SER A 429 -15.73 8.66 38.78
CA SER A 429 -14.29 8.79 39.03
C SER A 429 -13.46 8.09 37.95
N PHE A 430 -12.38 8.74 37.53
CA PHE A 430 -11.33 8.13 36.72
C PHE A 430 -10.07 7.92 37.56
N SER A 431 -9.58 6.69 37.63
CA SER A 431 -8.51 6.30 38.56
C SER A 431 -7.34 5.58 37.88
N THR A 432 -7.25 5.64 36.55
CA THR A 432 -6.13 5.05 35.82
C THR A 432 -4.82 5.67 36.31
N PRO A 433 -3.82 4.86 36.70
CA PRO A 433 -2.57 5.39 37.24
C PRO A 433 -1.75 6.10 36.15
N PRO A 434 -0.80 6.99 36.53
CA PRO A 434 0.21 7.46 35.59
C PRO A 434 1.04 6.29 35.06
N PHE A 435 1.76 6.53 33.97
CA PHE A 435 2.76 5.60 33.51
C PHE A 435 3.80 5.29 34.60
N SER A 436 4.20 4.02 34.69
CA SER A 436 5.47 3.67 35.31
C SER A 436 6.60 4.29 34.48
N LEU A 437 7.41 5.16 35.08
CA LEU A 437 8.49 5.85 34.36
C LEU A 437 9.51 4.85 33.79
N ASN A 438 9.69 3.71 34.46
CA ASN A 438 10.55 2.63 33.96
C ASN A 438 9.94 1.97 32.72
N ASP A 439 8.65 1.60 32.77
CA ASP A 439 7.96 1.03 31.62
C ASP A 439 7.92 1.99 30.44
N LEU A 440 7.67 3.27 30.69
CA LEU A 440 7.66 4.28 29.64
C LEU A 440 9.03 4.39 28.97
N LYS A 441 10.13 4.42 29.73
CA LYS A 441 11.49 4.45 29.17
C LYS A 441 11.75 3.24 28.27
N VAL A 442 11.42 2.05 28.75
CA VAL A 442 11.60 0.80 27.99
C VAL A 442 10.74 0.79 26.72
N ALA A 443 9.46 1.17 26.85
CA ALA A 443 8.52 1.22 25.73
C ALA A 443 8.94 2.22 24.66
N VAL A 444 9.32 3.44 25.05
CA VAL A 444 9.76 4.50 24.12
C VAL A 444 11.06 4.12 23.43
N HIS A 445 12.04 3.60 24.17
CA HIS A 445 13.30 3.14 23.55
C HIS A 445 13.06 2.00 22.57
N GLY A 446 12.32 0.95 22.95
CA GLY A 446 12.09 -0.16 22.04
C GLY A 446 11.25 0.19 20.82
N ALA A 447 10.23 1.06 20.96
CA ALA A 447 9.47 1.53 19.81
C ALA A 447 10.32 2.41 18.87
N ARG A 448 11.14 3.31 19.43
CA ARG A 448 12.08 4.13 18.65
C ARG A 448 13.12 3.28 17.93
N ASP A 449 13.71 2.32 18.63
CA ASP A 449 14.72 1.42 18.08
C ASP A 449 14.11 0.51 16.99
N PHE A 450 12.84 0.11 17.14
CA PHE A 450 12.09 -0.60 16.10
C PHE A 450 12.03 0.23 14.81
N TYR A 451 11.53 1.46 14.86
CA TYR A 451 11.40 2.29 13.66
C TYR A 451 12.76 2.68 13.05
N LYS A 452 13.74 3.05 13.88
CA LYS A 452 15.10 3.35 13.39
C LYS A 452 15.78 2.14 12.74
N ALA A 453 15.58 0.95 13.29
CA ALA A 453 16.09 -0.27 12.69
C ALA A 453 15.39 -0.57 11.36
N ALA A 454 14.09 -0.32 11.24
CA ALA A 454 13.36 -0.43 9.98
C ALA A 454 13.92 0.53 8.91
N GLU A 455 14.12 1.81 9.22
CA GLU A 455 14.74 2.78 8.29
C GLU A 455 16.16 2.36 7.87
N THR A 456 16.94 1.81 8.80
CA THR A 456 18.31 1.35 8.51
C THR A 456 18.33 0.17 7.54
N ARG A 457 17.26 -0.66 7.53
CA ARG A 457 17.14 -1.80 6.60
C ARG A 457 16.99 -1.35 5.15
N ASP A 458 16.40 -0.18 4.87
CA ASP A 458 16.15 0.33 3.52
C ASP A 458 17.40 0.32 2.63
N ALA A 459 18.50 0.92 3.13
CA ALA A 459 19.75 1.04 2.38
C ALA A 459 20.36 -0.33 2.06
N VAL A 460 20.22 -1.29 2.98
CA VAL A 460 20.77 -2.64 2.81
C VAL A 460 19.89 -3.49 1.90
N MET A 461 18.56 -3.38 2.01
CA MET A 461 17.63 -4.01 1.07
C MET A 461 17.86 -3.50 -0.36
N ALA A 462 18.01 -2.19 -0.55
CA ALA A 462 18.32 -1.61 -1.86
C ALA A 462 19.70 -2.08 -2.39
N GLN A 463 20.70 -2.21 -1.51
CA GLN A 463 22.00 -2.76 -1.90
C GLN A 463 21.92 -4.24 -2.30
N ASN A 464 21.13 -5.05 -1.59
CA ASN A 464 20.96 -6.46 -1.92
C ASN A 464 20.13 -6.65 -3.19
N LEU A 465 19.12 -5.80 -3.41
CA LEU A 465 18.42 -5.71 -4.69
C LEU A 465 19.40 -5.41 -5.83
N ASP A 466 20.30 -4.44 -5.68
CA ASP A 466 21.34 -4.16 -6.70
C ASP A 466 22.22 -5.39 -7.02
N LYS A 467 22.51 -6.24 -6.02
CA LYS A 467 23.21 -7.52 -6.26
C LYS A 467 22.35 -8.51 -7.05
N ILE A 468 21.05 -8.63 -6.74
CA ILE A 468 20.10 -9.45 -7.52
C ILE A 468 20.06 -8.96 -8.96
N LEU A 469 19.95 -7.65 -9.14
CA LEU A 469 19.99 -6.99 -10.42
C LEU A 469 21.28 -7.39 -11.18
N LYS A 470 22.46 -7.32 -10.57
CA LYS A 470 23.72 -7.74 -11.23
C LYS A 470 23.79 -9.24 -11.53
N LYS A 471 23.20 -10.08 -10.68
CA LYS A 471 23.19 -11.55 -10.84
C LYS A 471 22.31 -12.01 -12.00
N TYR A 472 21.15 -11.37 -12.19
CA TYR A 472 20.21 -11.72 -13.25
C TYR A 472 20.24 -10.66 -14.35
N ALA A 473 20.80 -11.02 -15.51
CA ALA A 473 20.90 -10.10 -16.64
C ALA A 473 19.50 -9.64 -17.10
N ARG A 474 19.41 -8.44 -17.67
CA ARG A 474 18.13 -7.84 -18.13
C ARG A 474 17.39 -8.76 -19.10
N GLU A 475 18.14 -9.43 -19.96
CA GLU A 475 17.64 -10.33 -20.99
C GLU A 475 17.11 -11.64 -20.42
N GLN A 476 17.47 -11.97 -19.17
CA GLN A 476 17.12 -13.23 -18.49
C GLN A 476 15.96 -13.07 -17.51
N ALA A 477 15.79 -11.89 -16.90
CA ALA A 477 14.84 -11.71 -15.82
C ALA A 477 14.10 -10.36 -15.83
N VAL A 478 12.81 -10.44 -15.47
CA VAL A 478 12.05 -9.31 -14.94
C VAL A 478 12.19 -9.31 -13.41
N VAL A 479 12.34 -8.14 -12.79
CA VAL A 479 12.54 -8.05 -11.33
C VAL A 479 11.41 -7.26 -10.68
N ALA A 480 10.68 -7.93 -9.79
CA ALA A 480 9.76 -7.32 -8.84
C ALA A 480 10.43 -7.17 -7.47
N PHE A 481 10.01 -6.19 -6.69
CA PHE A 481 10.47 -5.98 -5.32
C PHE A 481 9.29 -5.75 -4.38
N VAL A 482 8.99 -6.74 -3.53
CA VAL A 482 7.92 -6.71 -2.55
C VAL A 482 8.48 -6.21 -1.22
N ALA A 483 7.94 -5.11 -0.70
CA ALA A 483 8.31 -4.56 0.61
C ALA A 483 7.16 -3.79 1.23
N GLY A 484 7.12 -3.71 2.56
CA GLY A 484 6.11 -3.01 3.33
C GLY A 484 6.06 -1.52 3.00
N GLY A 485 4.86 -0.94 3.04
CA GLY A 485 4.65 0.48 2.71
C GLY A 485 5.47 1.48 3.54
N PHE A 486 5.88 1.09 4.76
CA PHE A 486 6.76 1.91 5.60
C PHE A 486 8.14 2.15 4.96
N HIS A 487 8.68 1.16 4.25
CA HIS A 487 10.00 1.22 3.62
C HIS A 487 10.00 2.02 2.31
N THR A 488 8.83 2.25 1.70
CA THR A 488 8.72 2.85 0.36
C THR A 488 9.46 4.18 0.19
N PRO A 489 9.33 5.20 1.08
CA PRO A 489 10.05 6.46 0.91
C PRO A 489 11.58 6.30 0.93
N GLY A 490 12.10 5.45 1.83
CA GLY A 490 13.53 5.18 1.94
C GLY A 490 14.07 4.39 0.76
N LEU A 491 13.35 3.34 0.34
CA LEU A 491 13.69 2.55 -0.84
C LEU A 491 13.69 3.41 -2.11
N MET A 492 12.68 4.26 -2.32
CA MET A 492 12.64 5.16 -3.47
C MET A 492 13.86 6.09 -3.51
N ARG A 493 14.24 6.69 -2.37
CA ARG A 493 15.44 7.53 -2.26
C ARG A 493 16.71 6.74 -2.62
N GLU A 494 16.84 5.51 -2.13
CA GLU A 494 17.98 4.64 -2.41
C GLU A 494 18.04 4.23 -3.89
N LEU A 495 16.91 3.86 -4.50
CA LEU A 495 16.82 3.50 -5.91
C LEU A 495 17.16 4.68 -6.83
N ARG A 496 16.64 5.88 -6.53
CA ARG A 496 16.99 7.12 -7.26
C ARG A 496 18.48 7.43 -7.17
N THR A 497 19.06 7.36 -5.97
CA THR A 497 20.49 7.63 -5.74
C THR A 497 21.38 6.67 -6.53
N ARG A 498 20.90 5.45 -6.80
CA ARG A 498 21.60 4.44 -7.59
C ARG A 498 21.31 4.53 -9.10
N GLY A 499 20.48 5.49 -9.54
CA GLY A 499 20.08 5.65 -10.93
C GLY A 499 19.22 4.51 -11.47
N LEU A 500 18.52 3.78 -10.60
CA LEU A 500 17.64 2.67 -10.99
C LEU A 500 16.27 3.20 -11.40
N ALA A 501 15.73 2.69 -12.52
CA ALA A 501 14.33 2.91 -12.84
C ALA A 501 13.44 2.03 -11.95
N TYR A 502 12.34 2.58 -11.45
CA TYR A 502 11.35 1.82 -10.69
C TYR A 502 9.93 2.31 -10.95
N GLN A 503 8.99 1.41 -10.72
CA GLN A 503 7.56 1.69 -10.65
C GLN A 503 7.05 1.19 -9.30
N VAL A 504 6.45 2.08 -8.51
CA VAL A 504 5.81 1.72 -7.24
C VAL A 504 4.35 1.42 -7.49
N ILE A 505 3.88 0.29 -7.00
CA ILE A 505 2.53 -0.22 -7.21
C ILE A 505 1.97 -0.64 -5.86
N ARG A 506 0.80 -0.11 -5.51
CA ARG A 506 0.08 -0.45 -4.29
C ARG A 506 -1.12 -1.36 -4.59
N PRO A 507 -1.34 -2.45 -3.83
CA PRO A 507 -2.56 -3.24 -3.94
C PRO A 507 -3.79 -2.46 -3.52
N GLN A 508 -4.92 -2.75 -4.17
CA GLN A 508 -6.22 -2.29 -3.70
C GLN A 508 -6.60 -2.96 -2.39
N LEU A 509 -7.34 -2.23 -1.56
CA LEU A 509 -7.85 -2.71 -0.27
C LEU A 509 -9.36 -2.95 -0.30
N GLU A 510 -10.09 -2.22 -1.14
CA GLU A 510 -11.56 -2.27 -1.24
C GLU A 510 -12.06 -3.44 -2.11
N THR A 511 -11.23 -3.84 -3.07
CA THR A 511 -11.47 -4.97 -3.96
C THR A 511 -10.53 -6.11 -3.60
N GLN A 512 -10.94 -7.34 -3.87
CA GLN A 512 -10.09 -8.51 -3.70
C GLN A 512 -10.29 -9.49 -4.86
N VAL A 513 -9.21 -10.18 -5.24
CA VAL A 513 -9.31 -11.32 -6.14
C VAL A 513 -9.88 -12.51 -5.39
N GLN A 514 -10.93 -13.10 -5.93
CA GLN A 514 -11.56 -14.27 -5.32
C GLN A 514 -10.70 -15.51 -5.58
N LEU A 515 -10.10 -16.05 -4.52
CA LEU A 515 -9.35 -17.31 -4.56
C LEU A 515 -10.25 -18.51 -4.21
N SER A 516 -9.75 -19.72 -4.48
CA SER A 516 -10.43 -20.99 -4.14
C SER A 516 -10.83 -21.06 -2.66
N GLN A 517 -12.10 -21.37 -2.39
CA GLN A 517 -12.68 -21.51 -1.04
C GLN A 517 -12.80 -22.97 -0.60
N LYS A 518 -12.14 -23.91 -1.29
CA LYS A 518 -12.30 -25.36 -1.05
C LYS A 518 -11.73 -25.84 0.29
N ILE A 519 -10.67 -25.18 0.78
CA ILE A 519 -9.97 -25.52 2.01
C ILE A 519 -9.91 -24.28 2.87
N ASP A 520 -10.25 -24.40 4.14
CA ASP A 520 -10.08 -23.33 5.11
C ASP A 520 -9.25 -23.83 6.28
N TYR A 521 -8.25 -23.04 6.66
CA TYR A 521 -7.41 -23.32 7.81
C TYR A 521 -7.76 -22.32 8.90
N PRO A 522 -7.65 -22.70 10.18
CA PRO A 522 -7.78 -21.72 11.26
C PRO A 522 -6.78 -20.59 11.03
N ALA A 523 -7.23 -19.35 11.25
CA ALA A 523 -6.36 -18.18 11.19
C ALA A 523 -5.15 -18.43 12.09
N PHE A 524 -3.95 -18.17 11.59
CA PHE A 524 -2.76 -18.29 12.40
C PHE A 524 -2.82 -17.22 13.49
N GLY A 525 -3.03 -17.65 14.75
CA GLY A 525 -3.27 -16.78 15.90
C GLY A 525 -2.06 -15.99 16.42
N GLY A 526 -1.00 -15.84 15.62
CA GLY A 526 0.19 -15.10 16.00
C GLY A 526 0.20 -13.71 15.38
N ALA A 527 0.34 -12.68 16.20
CA ALA A 527 0.79 -11.35 15.78
C ALA A 527 2.28 -11.34 15.33
N GLU A 528 2.77 -12.47 14.81
CA GLU A 528 4.15 -12.69 14.43
C GLU A 528 4.17 -13.02 12.94
N PRO A 529 4.75 -12.17 12.07
CA PRO A 529 5.25 -12.68 10.79
C PRO A 529 6.16 -13.86 11.12
N LEU A 530 5.99 -15.01 10.43
CA LEU A 530 6.78 -16.24 10.60
C LEU A 530 8.20 -15.92 11.06
N ALA A 531 8.41 -15.98 12.37
CA ALA A 531 9.65 -15.52 12.99
C ALA A 531 10.77 -16.44 12.54
N LEU A 532 11.87 -15.85 12.07
CA LEU A 532 13.14 -16.54 11.88
C LEU A 532 13.63 -17.03 13.26
N ASN A 533 13.21 -18.24 13.65
CA ASN A 533 13.60 -18.82 14.93
C ASN A 533 15.11 -19.05 14.98
N GLU A 534 15.72 -18.56 16.06
CA GLU A 534 17.12 -18.72 16.43
C GLU A 534 17.48 -20.20 16.62
N ARG A 535 17.91 -20.87 15.55
CA ARG A 535 18.89 -21.95 15.70
C ARG A 535 19.97 -21.77 14.65
N ALA A 536 21.16 -21.48 15.16
CA ALA A 536 22.40 -21.44 14.42
C ALA A 536 22.58 -22.73 13.61
N ASN A 537 22.19 -22.69 12.34
CA ASN A 537 22.72 -23.55 11.30
C ASN A 537 22.93 -22.67 10.08
N THR A 538 24.10 -22.81 9.46
CA THR A 538 24.70 -21.91 8.48
C THR A 538 24.00 -21.86 7.11
N ASP A 539 22.78 -22.36 7.01
CA ASP A 539 21.91 -22.28 5.83
C ASP A 539 20.63 -21.53 6.22
N PHE A 540 20.65 -20.22 6.02
CA PHE A 540 19.62 -19.27 6.44
C PHE A 540 18.45 -19.29 5.44
N LEU A 541 17.40 -20.04 5.77
CA LEU A 541 16.11 -20.07 5.06
C LEU A 541 14.99 -19.72 6.06
N ARG A 542 13.95 -18.98 5.61
CA ARG A 542 12.75 -18.69 6.42
C ARG A 542 12.18 -20.02 6.94
N PRO A 543 11.93 -20.21 8.25
CA PRO A 543 11.45 -21.48 8.76
C PRO A 543 10.05 -21.76 8.22
N VAL A 544 9.95 -22.77 7.37
CA VAL A 544 8.67 -23.42 7.05
C VAL A 544 8.31 -24.27 8.26
N ALA A 545 7.13 -24.05 8.86
CA ALA A 545 6.63 -24.93 9.91
C ALA A 545 6.56 -26.37 9.36
N PRO A 546 7.04 -27.40 10.09
CA PRO A 546 6.94 -28.77 9.61
C PRO A 546 5.46 -29.16 9.48
N LEU A 547 5.03 -29.45 8.24
CA LEU A 547 3.77 -30.15 7.96
C LEU A 547 3.92 -31.61 8.42
N ALA A 548 3.89 -31.83 9.74
CA ALA A 548 3.95 -33.16 10.33
C ALA A 548 2.93 -33.30 11.46
N SER A 549 1.64 -33.32 11.10
CA SER A 549 0.59 -34.15 11.71
C SER A 549 -0.76 -33.94 11.02
N ALA A 550 -0.83 -34.27 9.73
CA ALA A 550 -2.10 -34.47 9.01
C ALA A 550 -2.39 -35.96 8.78
N GLN A 551 -1.81 -36.84 9.59
CA GLN A 551 -2.14 -38.27 9.65
C GLN A 551 -3.02 -38.57 10.87
N SER A 552 -4.23 -38.02 10.92
CA SER A 552 -5.29 -38.53 11.80
C SER A 552 -6.70 -38.11 11.35
N ALA A 553 -6.92 -38.04 10.03
CA ALA A 553 -8.23 -37.72 9.47
C ALA A 553 -8.61 -38.66 8.30
N GLN A 554 -8.38 -39.96 8.45
CA GLN A 554 -9.00 -40.99 7.61
C GLN A 554 -9.22 -42.25 8.44
N ALA A 555 -10.35 -42.33 9.14
CA ALA A 555 -10.91 -43.59 9.61
C ALA A 555 -12.38 -43.43 10.04
N VAL A 556 -13.28 -43.01 9.13
CA VAL A 556 -14.70 -43.38 9.22
C VAL A 556 -15.28 -43.48 7.80
N GLY A 557 -15.63 -44.69 7.37
CA GLY A 557 -16.62 -44.91 6.31
C GLY A 557 -16.23 -45.90 5.21
N TYR A 558 -16.86 -47.07 5.27
CA TYR A 558 -17.10 -48.07 4.21
C TYR A 558 -16.03 -49.13 3.89
N ALA A 559 -16.26 -50.34 4.42
CA ALA A 559 -16.19 -51.58 3.66
C ALA A 559 -17.09 -52.66 4.30
N GLU A 560 -18.01 -53.20 3.50
CA GLU A 560 -18.85 -54.37 3.78
C GLU A 560 -17.99 -55.64 3.85
N HIS A 561 -18.24 -56.52 4.83
CA HIS A 561 -18.45 -57.96 4.60
C HIS A 561 -18.94 -58.66 5.87
N GLU A 562 -19.76 -59.68 5.63
CA GLU A 562 -20.58 -60.52 6.50
C GLU A 562 -19.86 -61.19 7.69
N LEU A 563 -20.59 -61.34 8.82
CA LEU A 563 -20.96 -62.65 9.40
C LEU A 563 -21.75 -62.51 10.72
N GLN A 564 -23.01 -62.92 10.65
CA GLN A 564 -23.76 -63.75 11.61
C GLN A 564 -23.81 -63.45 13.13
N THR A 565 -25.06 -63.21 13.55
CA THR A 565 -25.82 -63.83 14.66
C THR A 565 -25.95 -63.15 16.03
N ALA A 566 -27.24 -63.06 16.40
CA ALA A 566 -27.85 -63.23 17.72
C ALA A 566 -28.03 -62.02 18.65
N GLY A 567 -29.31 -61.79 19.00
CA GLY A 567 -29.69 -61.54 20.39
C GLY A 567 -30.36 -60.21 20.72
N ALA A 568 -31.68 -60.19 20.56
CA ALA A 568 -32.70 -59.51 21.39
C ALA A 568 -32.23 -58.64 22.59
N ASP A 569 -32.82 -57.44 22.74
CA ASP A 569 -34.01 -57.19 23.58
C ASP A 569 -34.05 -55.74 24.14
N HIS A 570 -35.26 -55.32 24.48
CA HIS A 570 -35.75 -54.00 24.90
C HIS A 570 -34.95 -53.22 25.97
N ARG A 571 -35.00 -51.87 25.93
CA ARG A 571 -35.87 -50.99 26.77
C ARG A 571 -35.47 -49.51 26.73
N GLN A 572 -36.51 -48.68 26.81
CA GLN A 572 -36.54 -47.23 26.95
C GLN A 572 -35.76 -46.72 28.18
N PHE A 573 -35.15 -45.53 28.10
CA PHE A 573 -35.21 -44.51 29.17
C PHE A 573 -34.96 -43.09 28.62
N ARG A 574 -35.70 -42.14 29.20
CA ARG A 574 -35.83 -40.71 28.90
C ARG A 574 -34.67 -39.85 29.48
N PRO A 575 -34.54 -38.56 29.07
CA PRO A 575 -33.35 -37.72 29.27
C PRO A 575 -33.39 -36.90 30.57
N VAL A 576 -32.21 -36.51 31.09
CA VAL A 576 -32.06 -35.47 32.12
C VAL A 576 -30.86 -34.55 31.88
N ASN A 577 -31.20 -33.27 31.73
CA ASN A 577 -30.55 -31.98 31.94
C ASN A 577 -29.12 -31.79 32.53
N ARG A 578 -28.48 -30.74 31.95
CA ARG A 578 -27.60 -29.66 32.50
C ARG A 578 -26.17 -30.02 32.94
N VAL A 579 -25.18 -29.26 32.44
CA VAL A 579 -24.41 -28.19 33.16
C VAL A 579 -23.63 -27.33 32.13
N ALA A 580 -23.39 -26.07 32.52
CA ALA A 580 -22.94 -24.87 31.82
C ALA A 580 -21.41 -24.80 31.48
N PRO A 581 -20.92 -23.72 30.82
CA PRO A 581 -19.64 -23.65 30.13
C PRO A 581 -18.47 -23.10 30.98
N PHE A 582 -17.25 -23.37 30.55
CA PHE A 582 -16.01 -22.81 31.11
C PHE A 582 -15.36 -21.83 30.13
N PHE A 583 -15.10 -20.63 30.68
CA PHE A 583 -14.02 -19.64 30.47
C PHE A 583 -13.16 -19.68 29.21
#